data_AF-A0A5N7ZQV6-F1
#
_entry.id   AF-A0A5N7ZQV6-F1
#
_cell.length_a   1.000
_cell.length_b   1.000
_cell.length_c   1.000
_cell.angle_alpha   90.00
_cell.angle_beta   90.00
_cell.angle_gamma   90.00
#
_symmetry.space_group_name_H-M   'P 1'
#
loop_
_entity.id
_entity.type
_entity.pdbx_description
1 polymer ?
#
loop_
_entity_poly.entity_id
_entity_poly.type
_entity_poly.pdbx_seq_one_letter_code
_entity_poly.pdbx_strand_id
1 'polypeptide(L)'
;MSSAFLPLHQRESMDLPFFEPAHKDYLRRVEAFADGRDDPPATAANVDANCRDLVRAMGAAGLLRAAVPQGYGGDAPAIESRRLVLAREALAYRHGLADFAFAMQGLGSGAISL
;
A
#
# COMPACT_ATOMS: atom_id res chain seq x y z
N MET A 1 20.21 2.01 -24.04
CA MET A 1 20.15 0.92 -23.04
C MET A 1 18.93 1.19 -22.19
N SER A 2 17.88 0.40 -22.34
CA SER A 2 16.65 0.58 -21.56
C SER A 2 16.99 0.32 -20.10
N SER A 3 17.08 1.38 -19.30
CA SER A 3 17.02 1.24 -17.84
C SER A 3 15.57 0.89 -17.55
N ALA A 4 15.24 -0.39 -17.67
CA ALA A 4 14.00 -0.89 -17.10
C ALA A 4 14.08 -0.58 -15.62
N PHE A 5 13.21 0.31 -15.16
CA PHE A 5 13.18 0.74 -13.79
C PHE A 5 12.92 -0.50 -12.92
N LEU A 6 13.86 -0.82 -12.03
CA LEU A 6 13.73 -1.98 -11.16
C LEU A 6 12.49 -1.80 -10.27
N PRO A 7 11.65 -2.85 -10.12
CA PRO A 7 10.61 -2.88 -9.09
C PRO A 7 11.20 -2.52 -7.73
N LEU A 8 10.43 -1.84 -6.88
CA LEU A 8 10.89 -1.36 -5.57
C LEU A 8 11.42 -2.52 -4.71
N HIS A 9 10.76 -3.68 -4.75
CA HIS A 9 11.18 -4.86 -4.00
C HIS A 9 12.56 -5.43 -4.41
N GLN A 10 13.11 -4.99 -5.54
CA GLN A 10 14.41 -5.44 -6.08
C GLN A 10 15.50 -4.38 -5.95
N ARG A 11 15.21 -3.22 -5.36
CA ARG A 11 16.23 -2.18 -5.15
C ARG A 11 17.17 -2.55 -4.02
N GLU A 12 18.43 -2.16 -4.13
CA GLU A 12 19.47 -2.34 -3.09
C GLU A 12 19.07 -1.71 -1.74
N SER A 13 18.22 -0.66 -1.76
CA SER A 13 17.65 -0.08 -0.54
C SER A 13 16.89 -1.09 0.32
N MET A 14 16.34 -2.15 -0.28
CA MET A 14 15.65 -3.22 0.42
C MET A 14 16.62 -4.21 1.09
N ASP A 15 17.94 -4.12 0.86
CA ASP A 15 18.98 -4.93 1.51
C ASP A 15 19.56 -4.24 2.76
N LEU A 16 19.13 -3.00 3.06
CA LEU A 16 19.47 -2.33 4.30
C LEU A 16 18.99 -3.14 5.52
N PRO A 17 19.71 -3.10 6.65
CA PRO A 17 19.40 -3.89 7.85
C PRO A 17 18.12 -3.43 8.59
N PHE A 18 17.31 -2.57 7.97
CA PHE A 18 16.01 -2.15 8.46
C PHE A 18 14.87 -3.04 7.94
N PHE A 19 15.08 -3.76 6.83
CA PHE A 19 14.04 -4.55 6.18
C PHE A 19 14.30 -6.05 6.31
N GLU A 20 13.23 -6.76 6.64
CA GLU A 20 13.19 -8.22 6.74
C GLU A 20 12.53 -8.83 5.48
N PRO A 21 12.70 -10.13 5.20
CA PRO A 21 12.07 -10.79 4.04
C PRO A 21 10.56 -10.54 3.93
N ALA A 22 9.84 -10.51 5.06
CA ALA A 22 8.41 -10.22 5.09
C ALA A 22 8.06 -8.82 4.54
N HIS A 23 8.94 -7.83 4.69
CA HIS A 23 8.75 -6.49 4.12
C HIS A 23 8.88 -6.52 2.59
N LYS A 24 9.86 -7.27 2.06
CA LYS A 24 10.02 -7.48 0.60
C LYS A 24 8.81 -8.20 0.01
N ASP A 25 8.30 -9.21 0.71
CA ASP A 25 7.13 -9.98 0.26
C ASP A 25 5.85 -9.14 0.27
N TYR A 26 5.65 -8.35 1.32
CA TYR A 26 4.54 -7.41 1.38
C TYR A 26 4.62 -6.35 0.28
N LEU A 27 5.80 -5.74 0.09
CA LEU A 27 6.04 -4.77 -0.97
C LEU A 27 5.72 -5.37 -2.34
N ARG A 28 6.21 -6.59 -2.65
CA ARG A 28 5.91 -7.29 -3.90
C ARG A 28 4.40 -7.44 -4.16
N ARG A 29 3.60 -7.72 -3.12
CA ARG A 29 2.13 -7.78 -3.22
C ARG A 29 1.50 -6.43 -3.53
N VAL A 30 1.99 -5.36 -2.89
CA VAL A 30 1.50 -3.99 -3.15
C VAL A 30 1.84 -3.56 -4.58
N GLU A 31 3.07 -3.84 -5.02
CA GLU A 31 3.51 -3.58 -6.38
C GLU A 31 2.66 -4.32 -7.40
N ALA A 32 2.46 -5.63 -7.21
CA ALA A 32 1.60 -6.42 -8.09
C ALA A 32 0.14 -5.93 -8.12
N PHE A 33 -0.40 -5.50 -6.98
CA PHE A 33 -1.73 -4.89 -6.93
C PHE A 33 -1.78 -3.62 -7.76
N ALA A 34 -0.81 -2.73 -7.59
CA ALA A 34 -0.79 -1.43 -8.25
C ALA A 34 -0.48 -1.55 -9.75
N ASP A 35 0.45 -2.41 -10.15
CA ASP A 35 0.78 -2.70 -11.55
C ASP A 35 -0.39 -3.37 -12.31
N GLY A 36 -1.29 -4.04 -11.59
CA GLY A 36 -2.50 -4.65 -12.15
C GLY A 36 -3.68 -3.71 -12.31
N ARG A 37 -3.56 -2.41 -11.97
CA ARG A 37 -4.66 -1.45 -12.09
C ARG A 37 -4.58 -0.68 -13.41
N ASP A 38 -5.73 -0.50 -14.03
CA ASP A 38 -5.91 0.35 -15.21
C ASP A 38 -7.07 1.32 -14.94
N ASP A 39 -6.96 2.07 -13.85
CA ASP A 39 -7.99 3.01 -13.46
C ASP A 39 -7.99 4.24 -14.37
N PRO A 40 -9.17 4.76 -14.76
CA PRO A 40 -9.23 6.03 -15.45
C PRO A 40 -8.68 7.16 -14.57
N PRO A 41 -8.14 8.23 -15.18
CA PRO A 41 -7.73 9.41 -14.44
C PRO A 41 -8.83 9.92 -13.50
N ALA A 42 -8.42 10.33 -12.31
CA ALA A 42 -9.33 10.90 -11.33
C ALA A 42 -9.81 12.28 -11.78
N THR A 43 -11.12 12.49 -11.71
CA THR A 43 -11.83 13.73 -12.00
C THR A 43 -12.81 14.01 -10.88
N ALA A 44 -13.32 15.25 -10.80
CA ALA A 44 -14.35 15.60 -9.82
C ALA A 44 -15.62 14.72 -9.92
N ALA A 45 -15.92 14.16 -11.09
CA ALA A 45 -17.10 13.34 -11.33
C ALA A 45 -16.96 11.88 -10.87
N ASN A 46 -15.73 11.34 -10.80
CA ASN A 46 -15.51 9.91 -10.54
C ASN A 46 -14.63 9.62 -9.31
N VAL A 47 -13.93 10.61 -8.74
CA VAL A 47 -12.96 10.40 -7.65
C VAL A 47 -13.58 9.68 -6.44
N ASP A 48 -14.83 10.01 -6.15
CA ASP A 48 -15.63 9.42 -5.08
C ASP A 48 -15.88 7.91 -5.28
N ALA A 49 -16.26 7.51 -6.50
CA ALA A 49 -16.47 6.11 -6.85
C ALA A 49 -15.14 5.35 -6.87
N ASN A 50 -14.12 5.94 -7.50
CA ASN A 50 -12.78 5.37 -7.59
C ASN A 50 -12.17 5.10 -6.22
N CYS A 51 -12.29 6.03 -5.26
CA CYS A 51 -11.83 5.82 -3.88
C CYS A 51 -12.53 4.63 -3.21
N ARG A 52 -13.86 4.51 -3.35
CA ARG A 52 -14.61 3.39 -2.76
C ARG A 52 -14.15 2.05 -3.35
N ASP A 53 -13.92 2.01 -4.65
CA ASP A 53 -13.48 0.79 -5.34
C ASP A 53 -12.03 0.44 -5.01
N LEU A 54 -11.14 1.43 -4.91
CA LEU A 54 -9.77 1.26 -4.43
C LEU A 54 -9.72 0.66 -3.04
N VAL A 55 -10.46 1.24 -2.07
CA VAL A 55 -10.49 0.74 -0.69
C VAL A 55 -11.03 -0.69 -0.64
N ARG A 56 -12.11 -1.00 -1.36
CA ARG A 56 -12.67 -2.36 -1.43
C ARG A 56 -11.66 -3.34 -2.03
N ALA A 57 -11.02 -2.98 -3.14
CA ALA A 57 -10.06 -3.84 -3.83
C ALA A 57 -8.83 -4.09 -2.97
N MET A 58 -8.26 -3.06 -2.32
CA MET A 58 -7.14 -3.21 -1.38
C MET A 58 -7.51 -4.03 -0.15
N GLY A 59 -8.73 -3.87 0.37
CA GLY A 59 -9.25 -4.68 1.47
C GLY A 59 -9.37 -6.16 1.09
N ALA A 60 -9.93 -6.45 -0.08
CA ALA A 60 -10.03 -7.81 -0.62
C ALA A 60 -8.66 -8.45 -0.89
N ALA A 61 -7.68 -7.67 -1.36
CA ALA A 61 -6.29 -8.11 -1.52
C ALA A 61 -5.52 -8.23 -0.19
N GLY A 62 -6.15 -7.87 0.93
CA GLY A 62 -5.58 -7.92 2.28
C GLY A 62 -4.49 -6.88 2.54
N LEU A 63 -4.31 -5.87 1.67
CA LEU A 63 -3.25 -4.87 1.81
C LEU A 63 -3.52 -3.92 2.98
N LEU A 64 -4.80 -3.61 3.24
CA LEU A 64 -5.20 -2.69 4.32
C LEU A 64 -4.93 -3.24 5.73
N ARG A 65 -4.62 -4.53 5.86
CA ARG A 65 -4.28 -5.15 7.15
C ARG A 65 -2.98 -4.62 7.75
N ALA A 66 -2.12 -3.99 6.94
CA ALA A 66 -0.93 -3.29 7.43
C ALA A 66 -1.27 -2.02 8.23
N ALA A 67 -2.48 -1.48 8.08
CA ALA A 67 -2.92 -0.23 8.70
C ALA A 67 -3.72 -0.44 10.00
N VAL A 68 -3.87 -1.68 10.46
CA VAL A 68 -4.69 -2.05 11.62
C VAL A 68 -3.89 -3.05 12.49
N PRO A 69 -4.00 -3.02 13.83
CA PRO A 69 -3.44 -4.07 14.68
C PRO A 69 -4.17 -5.41 14.54
N GLN A 70 -3.48 -6.52 14.84
CA GLN A 70 -4.00 -7.88 14.72
C GLN A 70 -5.28 -8.12 15.53
N GLY A 71 -5.40 -7.53 16.72
CA GLY A 71 -6.60 -7.62 17.56
C GLY A 71 -7.88 -7.11 16.88
N TYR A 72 -7.76 -6.31 15.82
CA TYR A 72 -8.86 -5.70 15.08
C TYR A 72 -8.87 -6.09 13.59
N GLY A 73 -8.17 -7.16 13.21
CA GLY A 73 -8.16 -7.68 11.83
C GLY A 73 -6.90 -7.38 11.01
N GLY A 74 -5.87 -6.83 11.63
CA GLY A 74 -4.54 -6.64 11.05
C GLY A 74 -3.67 -7.90 11.00
N ASP A 75 -2.46 -7.75 10.45
CA ASP A 75 -1.50 -8.87 10.29
C ASP A 75 -0.44 -8.94 11.40
N ALA A 76 -0.27 -7.89 12.22
CA ALA A 76 0.78 -7.78 13.24
C ALA A 76 0.23 -7.25 14.57
N PRO A 77 0.82 -7.59 15.74
CA PRO A 77 0.32 -7.17 17.05
C PRO A 77 0.16 -5.66 17.20
N ALA A 78 1.02 -4.89 16.52
CA ALA A 78 0.95 -3.45 16.42
C ALA A 78 1.18 -3.02 14.96
N ILE A 79 0.82 -1.78 14.63
CA ILE A 79 1.07 -1.20 13.31
C ILE A 79 2.57 -1.10 13.06
N GLU A 80 3.04 -1.73 11.98
CA GLU A 80 4.45 -1.71 11.57
C GLU A 80 4.71 -0.55 10.59
N SER A 81 5.38 0.50 11.05
CA SER A 81 5.66 1.71 10.26
C SER A 81 6.34 1.41 8.91
N ARG A 82 7.27 0.44 8.89
CA ARG A 82 7.98 -0.01 7.68
C ARG A 82 7.03 -0.50 6.59
N ARG A 83 6.00 -1.30 6.94
CA ARG A 83 5.00 -1.75 5.96
C ARG A 83 4.16 -0.59 5.43
N LEU A 84 3.77 0.35 6.30
CA LEU A 84 3.02 1.53 5.87
C LEU A 84 3.81 2.37 4.86
N VAL A 85 5.07 2.66 5.16
CA VAL A 85 5.92 3.47 4.28
C VAL A 85 6.15 2.77 2.94
N LEU A 86 6.46 1.47 2.94
CA LEU A 86 6.64 0.69 1.72
C LEU A 86 5.37 0.64 0.85
N ALA A 87 4.19 0.46 1.47
CA ALA A 87 2.93 0.49 0.72
C ALA A 87 2.68 1.85 0.09
N ARG A 88 2.84 2.92 0.88
CA ARG A 88 2.66 4.29 0.39
C ARG A 88 3.63 4.65 -0.73
N GLU A 89 4.90 4.28 -0.61
CA GLU A 89 5.89 4.47 -1.69
C GLU A 89 5.46 3.74 -2.97
N ALA A 90 5.13 2.45 -2.86
CA ALA A 90 4.74 1.63 -4.00
C ALA A 90 3.48 2.10 -4.72
N LEU A 91 2.48 2.52 -3.94
CA LEU A 91 1.23 3.05 -4.46
C LEU A 91 1.46 4.43 -5.08
N ALA A 92 2.13 5.36 -4.39
CA ALA A 92 2.34 6.72 -4.87
C ALA A 92 3.19 6.76 -6.15
N TYR A 93 4.14 5.83 -6.31
CA TYR A 93 4.95 5.73 -7.52
C TYR A 93 4.13 5.40 -8.78
N ARG A 94 2.95 4.78 -8.61
CA ARG A 94 2.09 4.32 -9.72
C ARG A 94 0.78 5.11 -9.81
N HIS A 95 0.06 5.21 -8.70
CA HIS A 95 -1.27 5.80 -8.61
C HIS A 95 -1.41 6.62 -7.32
N GLY A 96 -1.32 7.95 -7.43
CA GLY A 96 -1.48 8.85 -6.29
C GLY A 96 -2.82 8.72 -5.57
N LEU A 97 -3.91 8.40 -6.29
CA LEU A 97 -5.22 8.16 -5.67
C LEU A 97 -5.24 6.85 -4.84
N ALA A 98 -4.48 5.84 -5.25
CA ALA A 98 -4.38 4.60 -4.49
C ALA A 98 -3.57 4.80 -3.19
N ASP A 99 -2.50 5.60 -3.22
CA ASP A 99 -1.80 6.03 -2.00
C ASP A 99 -2.74 6.81 -1.08
N PHE A 100 -3.47 7.78 -1.61
CA PHE A 100 -4.46 8.55 -0.85
C PHE A 100 -5.47 7.62 -0.16
N ALA A 101 -6.10 6.72 -0.92
CA ALA A 101 -7.08 5.79 -0.40
C ALA A 101 -6.50 4.88 0.69
N PHE A 102 -5.27 4.37 0.52
CA PHE A 102 -4.59 3.55 1.53
C PHE A 102 -4.27 4.35 2.80
N ALA A 103 -3.70 5.54 2.65
CA ALA A 103 -3.27 6.40 3.75
C ALA A 103 -4.45 6.79 4.65
N MET A 104 -5.62 7.08 4.05
CA MET A 104 -6.83 7.43 4.79
C MET A 104 -7.35 6.29 5.66
N GLN A 105 -7.11 5.03 5.29
CA GLN A 105 -7.50 3.90 6.15
C GLN A 105 -6.69 3.90 7.44
N GLY A 106 -5.37 4.08 7.37
CA GLY A 106 -4.52 4.15 8.56
C GLY A 106 -4.75 5.42 9.38
N LEU A 107 -4.84 6.58 8.73
CA LEU A 107 -5.05 7.85 9.43
C LEU A 107 -6.43 7.91 10.11
N GLY A 108 -7.48 7.45 9.42
CA GLY A 108 -8.85 7.49 9.92
C GLY A 108 -9.13 6.51 11.05
N SER A 109 -8.51 5.31 11.03
CA SER A 109 -8.69 4.31 12.10
C SER A 109 -7.59 4.32 13.16
N GLY A 110 -6.52 5.10 12.96
CA GLY A 110 -5.33 5.07 13.83
C GLY A 110 -5.65 5.40 15.29
N ALA A 111 -6.47 6.42 15.54
CA ALA A 111 -6.86 6.80 16.89
C ALA A 111 -7.73 5.75 17.62
N ILE A 112 -8.41 4.87 16.88
CA ILE A 112 -9.21 3.76 17.45
C ILE A 112 -8.29 2.62 17.92
N SER A 113 -7.07 2.56 17.37
CA SER A 113 -6.12 1.46 17.58
C SER A 113 -5.15 1.68 18.75
N LEU A 114 -5.20 2.85 19.41
CA LEU A 114 -4.35 3.25 20.55
C LEU A 114 -5.09 3.03 21.87
#